data_AF-A0AAD4ALY5-F1
#
_entry.id   AF-A0AAD4ALY5-F1
#
_cell.length_a   1.000
_cell.length_b   1.000
_cell.length_c   1.000
_cell.angle_alpha   90.00
_cell.angle_beta   90.00
_cell.angle_gamma   90.00
#
_symmetry.space_group_name_H-M   'P 1'
#
loop_
_entity.id
_entity.type
_entity.pdbx_description
1 polymer ?
#
loop_
_entity_poly.entity_id
_entity_poly.type
_entity_poly.pdbx_seq_one_letter_code
_entity_poly.pdbx_strand_id
1 'polypeptide(L)' 'MKKIKTIKPKAFSQGATIAIVSPSWGGPSVFPHIYQQGLKNLKTMGFNIMDVPQ' A
#
# COMPACT_ATOMS: atom_id res chain seq x y z
N MET A 1 -30.70 15.98 5.29
CA MET A 1 -29.32 15.56 4.96
C MET A 1 -29.06 14.19 5.58
N LYS A 2 -28.71 13.17 4.80
CA LYS A 2 -28.52 11.79 5.28
C LYS A 2 -27.14 11.71 5.95
N LYS A 3 -27.09 11.37 7.24
CA LYS A 3 -25.82 11.25 8.00
C LYS A 3 -25.06 10.04 7.45
N ILE A 4 -23.98 10.28 6.69
CA ILE A 4 -23.11 9.20 6.21
C ILE A 4 -22.41 8.60 7.43
N LYS A 5 -22.76 7.37 7.79
CA LYS A 5 -22.10 6.63 8.86
C LYS A 5 -20.77 6.12 8.30
N THR A 6 -19.68 6.81 8.59
CA THR A 6 -18.33 6.39 8.22
C THR A 6 -17.85 5.25 9.13
N ILE A 7 -17.24 4.22 8.55
CA ILE A 7 -16.62 3.12 9.29
C ILE A 7 -15.17 3.50 9.54
N LYS A 8 -14.77 3.62 10.81
CA LYS A 8 -13.36 3.90 11.15
C LYS A 8 -12.53 2.63 10.94
N PRO A 9 -11.45 2.69 10.14
CA PRO A 9 -10.56 1.55 9.98
C PRO A 9 -9.80 1.26 11.28
N LYS A 10 -9.31 0.02 11.41
CA LYS A 10 -8.40 -0.34 12.48
C LYS A 10 -7.08 0.41 12.32
N ALA A 11 -6.44 0.73 13.45
CA ALA A 11 -5.08 1.26 13.42
C ALA A 11 -4.11 0.23 12.84
N PHE A 12 -3.02 0.71 12.24
CA PHE A 12 -1.95 -0.16 11.77
C PHE A 12 -1.19 -0.75 12.95
N SER A 13 -0.79 -2.01 12.82
CA SER A 13 0.09 -2.71 13.75
C SER A 13 1.41 -3.05 13.06
N GLN A 14 2.48 -3.19 13.83
CA GLN A 14 3.74 -3.73 13.32
C GLN A 14 3.50 -5.16 12.80
N GLY A 15 4.13 -5.53 11.69
CA GLY A 15 3.89 -6.81 11.01
C GLY A 15 2.61 -6.87 10.15
N ALA A 16 1.83 -5.79 10.07
CA ALA A 16 0.67 -5.74 9.17
C ALA A 16 1.09 -5.87 7.70
N THR A 17 0.18 -6.43 6.88
CA THR A 17 0.37 -6.60 5.44
C THR A 17 -0.24 -5.41 4.69
N ILE A 18 0.54 -4.83 3.79
CA ILE A 18 0.13 -3.72 2.93
C ILE A 18 -0.02 -4.25 1.50
N ALA A 19 -1.17 -3.95 0.89
CA ALA A 19 -1.40 -4.16 -0.54
C ALA A 19 -1.01 -2.88 -1.31
N ILE A 20 -0.21 -3.01 -2.37
CA ILE A 20 0.15 -1.88 -3.23
C ILE A 20 -0.59 -2.00 -4.56
N VAL A 21 -1.25 -0.92 -4.98
CA VAL A 21 -2.12 -0.89 -6.17
C VAL A 21 -1.86 0.37 -6.99
N SER A 22 -1.98 0.28 -8.31
CA SER A 22 -1.89 1.44 -9.23
C SER A 22 -3.20 1.65 -10.01
N PRO A 23 -4.28 2.11 -9.36
CA PRO A 23 -5.62 2.16 -9.96
C PRO A 23 -5.79 3.23 -11.05
N SER A 24 -4.75 3.99 -11.37
CA SER A 24 -4.80 5.08 -12.34
C SER A 24 -3.66 4.99 -13.35
N TRP A 25 -2.39 5.00 -12.91
CA TRP A 25 -1.24 4.93 -13.79
C TRP A 25 -0.22 3.90 -13.32
N GLY A 26 0.24 3.06 -14.24
CA GLY A 26 1.26 2.03 -14.04
C GLY A 26 2.69 2.57 -13.86
N GLY A 27 2.86 3.67 -13.13
CA GLY A 27 4.19 4.23 -12.80
C GLY A 27 5.21 3.20 -12.28
N PRO A 28 4.82 2.16 -11.51
CA PRO A 28 5.75 1.09 -11.11
C PRO A 28 6.42 0.35 -12.28
N SER A 29 5.77 0.19 -13.44
CA SER A 29 6.39 -0.49 -14.59
C SER A 29 7.37 0.43 -15.33
N VAL A 30 7.12 1.74 -15.33
CA VAL A 30 7.98 2.75 -15.97
C VAL A 30 9.22 3.05 -15.11
N PHE A 31 9.07 3.09 -13.78
CA PHE A 31 10.14 3.38 -12.83
C PHE A 31 10.32 2.25 -11.79
N PRO A 32 10.74 1.05 -12.22
CA PRO A 32 10.78 -0.13 -11.35
C PRO A 32 11.74 0.03 -10.18
N HIS A 33 12.84 0.77 -10.34
CA HIS A 33 13.83 1.02 -9.29
C HIS A 33 13.24 1.85 -8.12
N ILE A 34 12.38 2.82 -8.41
CA ILE A 34 11.69 3.63 -7.39
C ILE A 34 10.69 2.76 -6.65
N TYR A 35 9.89 1.98 -7.38
CA TYR A 35 8.93 1.04 -6.78
C TYR A 35 9.63 0.08 -5.81
N GLN A 36 10.69 -0.60 -6.28
CA GLN A 36 11.46 -1.54 -5.47
C GLN A 36 12.08 -0.89 -4.24
N GLN A 37 12.58 0.35 -4.34
CA GLN A 37 13.11 1.08 -3.20
C GLN A 37 12.01 1.37 -2.16
N GLY A 38 10.81 1.76 -2.61
CA GLY A 38 9.65 1.91 -1.74
C GLY A 38 9.30 0.61 -1.00
N LEU A 39 9.28 -0.52 -1.71
CA LEU A 39 9.04 -1.83 -1.11
C LEU A 39 10.09 -2.19 -0.05
N LYS A 40 11.38 -1.89 -0.31
CA LYS A 40 12.46 -2.10 0.67
C LYS A 40 12.22 -1.27 1.93
N ASN A 41 11.87 0.01 1.79
CA ASN A 41 11.64 0.89 2.94
C ASN A 41 10.48 0.38 3.81
N LEU A 42 9.37 -0.02 3.21
CA LEU A 42 8.22 -0.56 3.94
C LEU A 42 8.56 -1.87 4.68
N LYS A 43 9.37 -2.75 4.06
CA LYS A 43 9.87 -3.96 4.73
C LYS A 43 10.80 -3.63 5.90
N THR A 44 11.69 -2.64 5.75
CA THR A 44 12.56 -2.17 6.83
C THR A 44 11.76 -1.59 8.01
N MET A 45 10.60 -0.99 7.75
CA MET A 45 9.67 -0.54 8.79
C MET A 45 8.91 -1.69 9.49
N GLY A 46 9.13 -2.94 9.07
CA GLY A 46 8.52 -4.12 9.68
C GLY A 46 7.14 -4.48 9.11
N PHE A 47 6.81 -4.04 7.89
CA PHE A 47 5.57 -4.42 7.21
C PHE A 47 5.77 -5.58 6.24
N ASN A 48 4.73 -6.39 6.12
CA ASN A 48 4.62 -7.37 5.05
C ASN A 48 4.03 -6.70 3.80
N ILE A 49 4.40 -7.17 2.62
CA ILE A 49 3.91 -6.61 1.35
C ILE A 49 3.22 -7.72 0.57
N MET A 50 1.99 -7.45 0.15
CA MET A 50 1.28 -8.22 -0.85
C MET A 50 1.34 -7.43 -2.16
N ASP A 51 2.12 -7.94 -3.11
CA ASP A 51 2.12 -7.39 -4.45
C ASP A 51 0.81 -7.78 -5.14
N VAL A 52 0.03 -6.79 -5.55
CA VAL A 52 -1.22 -7.02 -6.27
C VAL A 52 -0.90 -6.94 -7.76
N PRO A 53 -1.43 -7.86 -8.60
CA PRO A 53 -1.25 -7.74 -10.05
C PRO A 53 -1.67 -6.35 -10.52
N GLN A 54 -0.77 -5.70 -11.25
CA GLN A 54 -0.97 -4.38 -11.86
C GLN A 54 -1.66 -4.51 -13.21
#